data_AF-A0AAI9EBS4-F1
#
_entry.id   AF-A0AAI9EBS4-F1
#
_cell.length_a   1.000
_cell.length_b   1.000
_cell.length_c   1.000
_cell.angle_alpha   90.00
_cell.angle_beta   90.00
_cell.angle_gamma   90.00
#
_symmetry.space_group_name_H-M   'P 1'
#
loop_
_entity.id
_entity.type
_entity.pdbx_description
1 polymer ?
#
loop_
_entity_poly.entity_id
_entity_poly.type
_entity_poly.pdbx_seq_one_letter_code
_entity_poly.pdbx_strand_id
1 'polypeptide(L)'
;MSVQQPLRTLTQRAASRQSLGLPHKSRTWQPQRSMATVNPPVFQDSTGKNGPTAMVFMNMGGPATTDEVGGFLSRLFADGDLIPLGPLQNYLGPLISRRRTPKIVKQYAEIGGGSPIRKWSEYQAEEMCKILDKTNPETAPHKPYVAFRYANPLTEEMYNRLLADGFGNGKGGRAVAFTQYPQYSCSTTGSSLNELWKWRQRLESPTRSPDAPSEGSIQWSVIDRWPTHPGLVNAFAENITRTLETYPEDIRDSVVLLYSAHSLPMSVVNRGDPYPAEVAATVWAVQQKLGHRNPYRLVWQSQVGPSAWLGAQTAETVPNLIKKGQKDLVLIPIAFTSDHIETLYEIDKEVIHEADEAGADGRVRRAESLNGSKTFIGALADLASSHLKSGEICSRQMGLRCPGCKSERCLEQKRFFMGQGKQDNAAVTL
;
A
#
# COMPACT_ATOMS: atom_id res chain seq x y z
N MET A 1 -49.15 -2.98 43.95
CA MET A 1 -49.88 -3.97 44.77
C MET A 1 -49.19 -5.31 44.50
N SER A 2 -48.67 -6.08 45.48
CA SER A 2 -49.30 -6.60 46.73
C SER A 2 -50.49 -7.51 46.37
N VAL A 3 -50.66 -8.75 46.85
CA VAL A 3 -50.23 -9.47 48.08
C VAL A 3 -49.91 -10.94 47.69
N GLN A 4 -48.76 -11.57 47.99
CA GLN A 4 -48.28 -12.20 49.23
C GLN A 4 -49.03 -13.48 49.75
N GLN A 5 -48.32 -14.62 49.80
CA GLN A 5 -48.29 -15.58 50.93
C GLN A 5 -49.53 -16.46 51.29
N PRO A 6 -49.48 -17.40 52.28
CA PRO A 6 -48.40 -18.30 52.74
C PRO A 6 -48.85 -19.76 53.12
N LEU A 7 -47.96 -20.50 53.84
CA LEU A 7 -48.18 -21.70 54.73
C LEU A 7 -48.13 -23.09 54.05
N ARG A 8 -47.69 -24.19 54.72
CA ARG A 8 -47.56 -24.44 56.18
C ARG A 8 -46.40 -25.41 56.59
N THR A 9 -45.54 -24.95 57.50
CA THR A 9 -45.01 -25.61 58.73
C THR A 9 -44.22 -26.96 58.77
N LEU A 10 -43.04 -26.85 59.44
CA LEU A 10 -42.52 -27.71 60.55
C LEU A 10 -42.08 -29.16 60.26
N THR A 11 -41.12 -29.77 60.99
CA THR A 11 -40.37 -29.38 62.22
C THR A 11 -38.84 -29.68 61.99
N GLN A 12 -37.87 -29.90 62.89
CA GLN A 12 -37.74 -30.07 64.36
C GLN A 12 -36.34 -29.55 64.84
N ARG A 13 -35.70 -30.20 65.83
CA ARG A 13 -34.31 -29.95 66.32
C ARG A 13 -33.72 -31.23 66.94
N ALA A 14 -32.40 -31.41 66.84
CA ALA A 14 -31.57 -32.15 67.81
C ALA A 14 -30.11 -31.67 67.73
N ALA A 15 -29.32 -31.84 68.80
CA ALA A 15 -27.89 -31.50 68.84
C ALA A 15 -27.14 -32.35 69.88
N SER A 16 -25.84 -32.60 69.66
CA SER A 16 -24.95 -33.30 70.59
C SER A 16 -23.53 -32.70 70.56
N ARG A 17 -22.78 -32.87 71.66
CA ARG A 17 -21.44 -32.29 71.92
C ARG A 17 -20.32 -33.34 71.77
N GLN A 18 -19.07 -32.89 72.01
CA GLN A 18 -17.79 -33.61 72.23
C GLN A 18 -16.89 -33.70 70.98
N SER A 19 -15.56 -33.57 71.07
CA SER A 19 -14.67 -33.10 72.17
C SER A 19 -13.31 -32.64 71.60
N LEU A 20 -12.45 -32.01 72.42
CA LEU A 20 -11.16 -31.46 71.96
C LEU A 20 -10.12 -32.52 71.58
N GLY A 21 -9.25 -32.17 70.62
CA GLY A 21 -7.96 -32.81 70.38
C GLY A 21 -7.00 -31.83 69.66
N LEU A 22 -5.87 -31.49 70.30
CA LEU A 22 -4.82 -30.64 69.73
C LEU A 22 -3.52 -31.43 69.59
N PRO A 23 -2.82 -31.32 68.44
CA PRO A 23 -1.39 -31.58 68.36
C PRO A 23 -0.60 -30.30 68.07
N HIS A 24 0.32 -29.95 68.96
CA HIS A 24 1.25 -28.83 68.79
C HIS A 24 2.33 -29.21 67.77
N LYS A 25 2.56 -28.39 66.72
CA LYS A 25 3.78 -28.45 65.90
C LYS A 25 4.38 -27.06 65.66
N SER A 26 5.69 -27.06 65.42
CA SER A 26 6.56 -25.88 65.47
C SER A 26 6.41 -24.96 64.25
N ARG A 27 6.59 -23.66 64.49
CA ARG A 27 6.52 -22.60 63.46
C ARG A 27 7.92 -22.25 62.95
N THR A 28 8.43 -22.99 61.98
CA THR A 28 9.66 -22.64 61.27
C THR A 28 9.41 -21.54 60.25
N TRP A 29 10.15 -20.43 60.35
CA TRP A 29 10.05 -19.31 59.40
C TRP A 29 11.02 -19.54 58.23
N GLN A 30 10.50 -19.79 57.04
CA GLN A 30 11.28 -19.75 55.79
C GLN A 30 10.95 -18.45 55.04
N PRO A 31 11.94 -17.61 54.69
CA PRO A 31 11.70 -16.43 53.87
C PRO A 31 11.44 -16.85 52.43
N GLN A 32 10.19 -16.72 51.97
CA GLN A 32 9.88 -16.81 50.54
C GLN A 32 10.63 -15.71 49.79
N ARG A 33 11.68 -16.08 49.05
CA ARG A 33 12.28 -15.21 48.05
C ARG A 33 11.26 -15.04 46.92
N SER A 34 10.59 -13.89 46.90
CA SER A 34 9.80 -13.49 45.74
C SER A 34 10.73 -13.35 44.54
N MET A 35 10.61 -14.27 43.58
CA MET A 35 11.25 -14.11 42.27
C MET A 35 10.58 -12.93 41.58
N ALA A 36 11.35 -11.91 41.22
CA ALA A 36 10.82 -10.76 40.50
C ALA A 36 10.19 -11.22 39.17
N THR A 37 8.88 -11.07 39.05
CA THR A 37 8.16 -11.33 37.80
C THR A 37 8.65 -10.34 36.74
N VAL A 38 9.30 -10.85 35.70
CA VAL A 38 9.70 -10.05 34.53
C VAL A 38 8.44 -9.45 33.91
N ASN A 39 8.41 -8.14 33.71
CA ASN A 39 7.28 -7.46 33.09
C ASN A 39 7.00 -8.05 31.69
N PRO A 40 5.77 -8.52 31.39
CA PRO A 40 5.41 -8.96 30.06
C PRO A 40 5.29 -7.74 29.12
N PRO A 41 6.00 -7.69 27.98
CA PRO A 41 5.97 -6.55 27.07
C PRO A 41 4.78 -6.64 26.10
N VAL A 42 3.55 -6.50 26.62
CA VAL A 42 2.33 -6.36 25.81
C VAL A 42 1.44 -5.28 26.43
N PHE A 43 1.23 -4.17 25.72
CA PHE A 43 0.18 -3.21 26.05
C PHE A 43 -1.17 -3.88 25.80
N GLN A 44 -1.97 -4.06 26.85
CA GLN A 44 -3.13 -4.96 26.85
C GLN A 44 -4.47 -4.22 26.56
N ASP A 45 -4.41 -3.14 25.79
CA ASP A 45 -5.59 -2.36 25.41
C ASP A 45 -6.26 -2.94 24.16
N SER A 46 -7.37 -3.66 24.38
CA SER A 46 -8.32 -4.13 23.35
C SER A 46 -7.71 -4.89 22.15
N THR A 47 -7.23 -6.11 22.37
CA THR A 47 -7.13 -7.08 21.26
C THR A 47 -8.53 -7.52 20.81
N GLY A 48 -8.83 -7.31 19.53
CA GLY A 48 -10.07 -7.75 18.91
C GLY A 48 -10.22 -9.27 18.91
N LYS A 49 -11.46 -9.75 18.77
CA LYS A 49 -11.80 -11.18 18.85
C LYS A 49 -10.97 -12.06 17.91
N ASN A 50 -10.60 -11.52 16.74
CA ASN A 50 -9.86 -12.24 15.71
C ASN A 50 -8.35 -11.91 15.69
N GLY A 51 -7.82 -11.33 16.77
CA GLY A 51 -6.41 -10.92 16.90
C GLY A 51 -6.01 -9.71 16.03
N PRO A 52 -4.77 -9.23 16.15
CA PRO A 52 -4.27 -8.06 15.42
C PRO A 52 -4.18 -8.29 13.91
N THR A 53 -4.18 -7.20 13.14
CA THR A 53 -4.03 -7.22 11.67
C THR A 53 -2.83 -6.39 11.24
N ALA A 54 -1.93 -6.96 10.44
CA ALA A 54 -0.89 -6.20 9.78
C ALA A 54 -1.43 -5.55 8.49
N MET A 55 -1.37 -4.23 8.39
CA MET A 55 -1.74 -3.49 7.18
C MET A 55 -0.46 -3.08 6.45
N VAL A 56 -0.16 -3.74 5.32
CA VAL A 56 1.13 -3.65 4.63
C VAL A 56 1.00 -2.84 3.35
N PHE A 57 1.39 -1.57 3.41
CA PHE A 57 1.40 -0.66 2.25
C PHE A 57 2.56 -0.98 1.31
N MET A 58 2.24 -1.42 0.09
CA MET A 58 3.23 -1.76 -0.93
C MET A 58 3.34 -0.68 -2.01
N ASN A 59 4.56 -0.21 -2.25
CA ASN A 59 4.90 0.71 -3.33
C ASN A 59 6.33 0.41 -3.84
N MET A 60 6.79 1.04 -4.91
CA MET A 60 8.21 1.01 -5.31
C MET A 60 9.11 1.69 -4.28
N GLY A 61 8.58 2.76 -3.65
CA GLY A 61 9.31 3.65 -2.75
C GLY A 61 10.25 4.59 -3.50
N GLY A 62 10.94 5.42 -2.74
CA GLY A 62 11.96 6.34 -3.25
C GLY A 62 13.03 6.58 -2.18
N PRO A 63 14.25 6.94 -2.57
CA PRO A 63 15.37 7.16 -1.65
C PRO A 63 15.04 8.32 -0.71
N ALA A 64 15.13 8.09 0.60
CA ALA A 64 14.78 9.08 1.63
C ALA A 64 15.83 10.20 1.74
N THR A 65 17.06 9.94 1.30
CA THR A 65 18.15 10.92 1.16
C THR A 65 18.87 10.73 -0.18
N THR A 66 19.68 11.71 -0.59
CA THR A 66 20.55 11.62 -1.78
C THR A 66 21.46 10.40 -1.79
N ASP A 67 21.88 9.93 -0.62
CA ASP A 67 22.87 8.85 -0.49
C ASP A 67 22.24 7.48 -0.80
N GLU A 68 20.95 7.31 -0.51
CA GLU A 68 20.19 6.10 -0.85
C GLU A 68 19.97 5.92 -2.37
N VAL A 69 20.10 6.99 -3.17
CA VAL A 69 19.82 6.99 -4.63
C VAL A 69 20.61 5.91 -5.37
N GLY A 70 21.87 5.67 -4.99
CA GLY A 70 22.71 4.63 -5.61
C GLY A 70 22.17 3.22 -5.35
N GLY A 71 21.72 2.93 -4.13
CA GLY A 71 21.12 1.65 -3.77
C GLY A 71 19.75 1.45 -4.43
N PHE A 72 18.92 2.48 -4.41
CA PHE A 72 17.61 2.52 -5.07
C PHE A 72 17.70 2.19 -6.56
N LEU A 73 18.54 2.93 -7.31
CA LEU A 73 18.71 2.71 -8.75
C LEU A 73 19.31 1.32 -9.06
N SER A 74 20.22 0.83 -8.22
CA SER A 74 20.81 -0.51 -8.41
C SER A 74 19.75 -1.61 -8.29
N ARG A 75 18.88 -1.55 -7.29
CA ARG A 75 17.76 -2.48 -7.10
C ARG A 75 16.71 -2.36 -8.22
N LEU A 76 16.42 -1.14 -8.67
CA LEU A 76 15.46 -0.85 -9.75
C LEU A 76 15.94 -1.43 -11.09
N PHE A 77 17.19 -1.18 -11.49
CA PHE A 77 17.73 -1.72 -12.75
C PHE A 77 18.06 -3.22 -12.68
N ALA A 78 18.13 -3.82 -11.50
CA ALA A 78 18.23 -5.28 -11.33
C ALA A 78 16.87 -6.01 -11.47
N ASP A 79 15.73 -5.29 -11.51
CA ASP A 79 14.41 -5.90 -11.55
C ASP A 79 13.87 -6.14 -12.96
N GLY A 80 13.92 -7.39 -13.40
CA GLY A 80 13.37 -7.84 -14.68
C GLY A 80 11.84 -7.82 -14.78
N ASP A 81 11.09 -7.64 -13.68
CA ASP A 81 9.63 -7.41 -13.76
C ASP A 81 9.31 -5.98 -14.22
N LEU A 82 10.17 -5.01 -13.89
CA LEU A 82 9.99 -3.58 -14.21
C LEU A 82 10.72 -3.18 -15.49
N ILE A 83 12.04 -3.44 -15.59
CA ILE A 83 12.86 -3.11 -16.76
C ILE A 83 13.54 -4.39 -17.26
N PRO A 84 12.97 -5.14 -18.21
CA PRO A 84 13.59 -6.36 -18.73
C PRO A 84 14.78 -6.03 -19.65
N LEU A 85 16.00 -5.98 -19.11
CA LEU A 85 17.24 -5.70 -19.84
C LEU A 85 17.88 -6.95 -20.49
N GLY A 86 17.17 -8.07 -20.49
CA GLY A 86 17.62 -9.34 -21.07
C GLY A 86 18.64 -10.10 -20.22
N PRO A 87 19.28 -11.16 -20.76
CA PRO A 87 20.10 -12.09 -19.98
C PRO A 87 21.29 -11.46 -19.23
N LEU A 88 21.79 -10.31 -19.69
CA LEU A 88 22.93 -9.61 -19.09
C LEU A 88 22.51 -8.57 -18.03
N GLN A 89 21.23 -8.52 -17.61
CA GLN A 89 20.71 -7.54 -16.67
C GLN A 89 21.50 -7.46 -15.35
N ASN A 90 22.00 -8.58 -14.83
CA ASN A 90 22.82 -8.61 -13.61
C ASN A 90 24.17 -7.86 -13.74
N TYR A 91 24.67 -7.66 -14.97
CA TYR A 91 25.88 -6.88 -15.26
C TYR A 91 25.54 -5.46 -15.74
N LEU A 92 24.55 -5.33 -16.63
CA LEU A 92 24.12 -4.05 -17.19
C LEU A 92 23.46 -3.16 -16.13
N GLY A 93 22.66 -3.71 -15.22
CA GLY A 93 21.95 -2.97 -14.20
C GLY A 93 22.87 -2.15 -13.28
N PRO A 94 23.88 -2.76 -12.64
CA PRO A 94 24.89 -2.05 -11.84
C PRO A 94 25.72 -1.02 -12.63
N LEU A 95 25.95 -1.25 -13.93
CA LEU A 95 26.67 -0.30 -14.78
C LEU A 95 25.81 0.92 -15.13
N ILE A 96 24.53 0.69 -15.46
CA ILE A 96 23.55 1.73 -15.79
C ILE A 96 23.20 2.55 -14.54
N SER A 97 22.99 1.90 -13.39
CA SER A 97 22.70 2.59 -12.13
C SER A 97 23.86 3.53 -11.76
N ARG A 98 25.10 3.02 -11.69
CA ARG A 98 26.30 3.83 -11.41
C ARG A 98 26.46 5.01 -12.39
N ARG A 99 26.11 4.85 -13.67
CA ARG A 99 26.14 5.94 -14.66
C ARG A 99 25.02 6.96 -14.48
N ARG A 100 23.82 6.56 -14.03
CA ARG A 100 22.68 7.46 -13.82
C ARG A 100 22.69 8.17 -12.46
N THR A 101 23.21 7.53 -11.39
CA THR A 101 23.22 8.08 -10.01
C THR A 101 23.60 9.56 -9.95
N PRO A 102 24.66 10.06 -10.62
CA PRO A 102 25.02 11.48 -10.55
C PRO A 102 24.01 12.48 -11.15
N LYS A 103 23.15 12.09 -12.12
CA LYS A 103 22.01 12.95 -12.52
C LYS A 103 20.94 12.87 -11.43
N ILE A 104 20.53 11.66 -11.07
CA ILE A 104 19.36 11.44 -10.19
C ILE A 104 19.60 12.04 -8.78
N VAL A 105 20.83 12.00 -8.26
CA VAL A 105 21.22 12.67 -7.01
C VAL A 105 21.00 14.18 -7.07
N LYS A 106 21.34 14.84 -8.20
CA LYS A 106 21.08 16.28 -8.38
C LYS A 106 19.58 16.55 -8.38
N GLN A 107 18.81 15.74 -9.11
CA GLN A 107 17.35 15.89 -9.17
C GLN A 107 16.69 15.73 -7.79
N TYR A 108 17.17 14.80 -6.94
CA TYR A 108 16.70 14.66 -5.56
C TYR A 108 17.15 15.81 -4.65
N ALA A 109 18.39 16.29 -4.76
CA ALA A 109 18.86 17.47 -4.04
C ALA A 109 18.00 18.71 -4.38
N GLU A 110 17.65 18.87 -5.65
CA GLU A 110 16.85 19.95 -6.19
C GLU A 110 15.37 19.97 -5.75
N ILE A 111 14.85 18.91 -5.12
CA ILE A 111 13.48 18.82 -4.57
C ILE A 111 13.47 18.71 -3.04
N GLY A 112 14.60 19.02 -2.37
CA GLY A 112 14.71 19.03 -0.91
C GLY A 112 15.56 17.90 -0.31
N GLY A 113 16.28 17.12 -1.12
CA GLY A 113 17.27 16.14 -0.66
C GLY A 113 16.82 14.67 -0.65
N GLY A 114 15.57 14.37 -1.00
CA GLY A 114 15.04 13.00 -0.99
C GLY A 114 13.58 12.90 -1.41
N SER A 115 13.04 11.67 -1.45
CA SER A 115 11.66 11.41 -1.82
C SER A 115 10.74 11.46 -0.58
N PRO A 116 9.65 12.28 -0.58
CA PRO A 116 8.72 12.35 0.55
C PRO A 116 7.77 11.15 0.60
N ILE A 117 7.81 10.23 -0.38
CA ILE A 117 6.94 9.05 -0.47
C ILE A 117 6.98 8.16 0.78
N ARG A 118 8.13 8.08 1.47
CA ARG A 118 8.26 7.33 2.73
C ARG A 118 7.39 7.95 3.83
N LYS A 119 7.61 9.24 4.11
CA LYS A 119 6.85 10.03 5.10
C LYS A 119 5.35 9.92 4.84
N TRP A 120 4.92 10.07 3.58
CA TRP A 120 3.50 9.98 3.24
C TRP A 120 2.95 8.56 3.40
N SER A 121 3.67 7.52 2.97
CA SER A 121 3.22 6.13 3.12
C SER A 121 3.10 5.71 4.60
N GLU A 122 4.07 6.09 5.44
CA GLU A 122 4.05 5.82 6.88
C GLU A 122 2.88 6.56 7.56
N TYR A 123 2.68 7.86 7.25
CA TYR A 123 1.57 8.66 7.77
C TYR A 123 0.18 8.15 7.34
N GLN A 124 0.00 7.86 6.05
CA GLN A 124 -1.27 7.37 5.50
C GLN A 124 -1.64 6.00 6.10
N ALA A 125 -0.67 5.09 6.26
CA ALA A 125 -0.90 3.80 6.90
C ALA A 125 -1.28 3.95 8.39
N GLU A 126 -0.61 4.84 9.13
CA GLU A 126 -0.89 5.09 10.55
C GLU A 126 -2.28 5.68 10.77
N GLU A 127 -2.65 6.74 10.05
CA GLU A 127 -3.98 7.36 10.16
C GLU A 127 -5.10 6.43 9.68
N MET A 128 -4.86 5.62 8.63
CA MET A 128 -5.80 4.58 8.22
C MET A 128 -6.03 3.56 9.34
N CYS A 129 -4.98 3.09 10.02
CA CYS A 129 -5.12 2.15 11.14
C CYS A 129 -5.91 2.75 12.31
N LYS A 130 -5.68 4.04 12.65
CA LYS A 130 -6.46 4.79 13.66
C LYS A 130 -7.95 4.96 13.33
N ILE A 131 -8.34 4.76 12.07
CA ILE A 131 -9.75 4.69 11.65
C ILE A 131 -10.24 3.24 11.74
N LEU A 132 -9.47 2.26 11.22
CA LEU A 132 -9.83 0.84 11.24
C LEU A 132 -10.02 0.28 12.67
N ASP A 133 -9.24 0.71 13.65
CA ASP A 133 -9.44 0.31 15.06
C ASP A 133 -10.81 0.75 15.62
N LYS A 134 -11.47 1.72 14.99
CA LYS A 134 -12.81 2.21 15.36
C LYS A 134 -13.92 1.61 14.50
N THR A 135 -13.63 1.27 13.23
CA THR A 135 -14.63 0.77 12.26
C THR A 135 -14.61 -0.76 12.09
N ASN A 136 -13.58 -1.44 12.60
CA ASN A 136 -13.38 -2.89 12.60
C ASN A 136 -12.77 -3.40 13.93
N PRO A 137 -13.38 -3.15 15.11
CA PRO A 137 -12.84 -3.60 16.40
C PRO A 137 -12.65 -5.13 16.50
N GLU A 138 -13.32 -5.91 15.66
CA GLU A 138 -13.17 -7.36 15.55
C GLU A 138 -11.80 -7.82 15.01
N THR A 139 -11.11 -6.99 14.22
CA THR A 139 -9.77 -7.25 13.64
C THR A 139 -8.66 -6.34 14.19
N ALA A 140 -8.97 -5.53 15.21
CA ALA A 140 -8.03 -4.64 15.89
C ALA A 140 -7.06 -5.40 16.84
N PRO A 141 -5.91 -4.81 17.21
CA PRO A 141 -5.35 -3.57 16.67
C PRO A 141 -4.78 -3.75 15.26
N HIS A 142 -4.96 -2.74 14.41
CA HIS A 142 -4.39 -2.66 13.07
C HIS A 142 -2.99 -2.03 13.17
N LYS A 143 -1.97 -2.79 12.80
CA LYS A 143 -0.57 -2.35 12.84
C LYS A 143 -0.13 -1.87 11.45
N PRO A 144 0.34 -0.61 11.29
CA PRO A 144 0.81 -0.09 10.00
C PRO A 144 2.22 -0.58 9.66
N TYR A 145 2.39 -1.02 8.41
CA TYR A 145 3.67 -1.40 7.82
C TYR A 145 3.81 -0.80 6.42
N VAL A 146 5.04 -0.46 6.03
CA VAL A 146 5.39 -0.07 4.68
C VAL A 146 6.39 -1.07 4.13
N ALA A 147 6.21 -1.48 2.87
CA ALA A 147 7.09 -2.40 2.15
C ALA A 147 7.43 -1.81 0.78
N PHE A 148 8.64 -1.26 0.65
CA PHE A 148 9.12 -0.72 -0.61
C PHE A 148 9.90 -1.76 -1.43
N ARG A 149 9.77 -1.68 -2.75
CA ARG A 149 10.37 -2.62 -3.69
C ARG A 149 11.85 -2.34 -3.98
N TYR A 150 12.26 -1.07 -3.92
CA TYR A 150 13.63 -0.61 -4.20
C TYR A 150 14.22 0.33 -3.14
N ALA A 151 13.39 1.03 -2.36
CA ALA A 151 13.83 1.89 -1.26
C ALA A 151 13.70 1.20 0.12
N ASN A 152 14.14 1.86 1.18
CA ASN A 152 14.01 1.37 2.56
C ASN A 152 12.73 1.97 3.21
N PRO A 153 11.90 1.22 3.97
CA PRO A 153 12.08 -0.17 4.35
C PRO A 153 11.79 -1.15 3.20
N LEU A 154 12.70 -2.09 2.97
CA LEU A 154 12.53 -3.14 1.96
C LEU A 154 11.48 -4.17 2.39
N THR A 155 10.95 -4.93 1.41
CA THR A 155 10.06 -6.07 1.67
C THR A 155 10.65 -7.09 2.66
N GLU A 156 11.96 -7.32 2.62
CA GLU A 156 12.70 -8.18 3.57
C GLU A 156 12.68 -7.63 5.00
N GLU A 157 13.03 -6.36 5.17
CA GLU A 157 13.07 -5.65 6.46
C GLU A 157 11.68 -5.59 7.10
N MET A 158 10.65 -5.33 6.28
CA MET A 158 9.25 -5.37 6.68
C MET A 158 8.82 -6.78 7.11
N TYR A 159 9.19 -7.83 6.38
CA TYR A 159 8.82 -9.21 6.74
C TYR A 159 9.48 -9.63 8.06
N ASN A 160 10.77 -9.34 8.24
CA ASN A 160 11.48 -9.62 9.49
C ASN A 160 10.85 -8.84 10.67
N ARG A 161 10.37 -7.61 10.44
CA ARG A 161 9.61 -6.85 11.43
C ARG A 161 8.26 -7.50 11.76
N LEU A 162 7.52 -8.03 10.79
CA LEU A 162 6.28 -8.80 11.06
C LEU A 162 6.53 -10.00 11.98
N LEU A 163 7.62 -10.75 11.73
CA LEU A 163 8.01 -11.91 12.56
C LEU A 163 8.38 -11.49 14.00
N ALA A 164 9.06 -10.35 14.15
CA ALA A 164 9.37 -9.76 15.46
C ALA A 164 8.12 -9.24 16.19
N ASP A 165 7.21 -8.58 15.47
CA ASP A 165 5.94 -8.02 15.97
C ASP A 165 4.87 -9.07 16.30
N GLY A 166 5.16 -10.36 16.07
CA GLY A 166 4.38 -11.51 16.54
C GLY A 166 3.57 -12.24 15.46
N PHE A 167 3.64 -11.85 14.19
CA PHE A 167 2.98 -12.54 13.08
C PHE A 167 3.85 -13.67 12.54
N GLY A 168 3.25 -14.76 12.07
CA GLY A 168 3.95 -15.86 11.43
C GLY A 168 4.81 -16.68 12.39
N ASN A 169 5.77 -17.44 11.82
CA ASN A 169 6.75 -18.23 12.57
C ASN A 169 6.12 -19.06 13.71
N GLY A 170 5.10 -19.86 13.38
CA GLY A 170 4.35 -20.72 14.31
C GLY A 170 3.24 -20.03 15.10
N LYS A 171 3.09 -18.70 15.02
CA LYS A 171 2.10 -17.91 15.78
C LYS A 171 0.83 -17.57 14.97
N GLY A 172 0.85 -17.76 13.66
CA GLY A 172 -0.23 -17.38 12.75
C GLY A 172 -0.42 -15.86 12.66
N GLY A 173 -1.67 -15.41 12.62
CA GLY A 173 -2.02 -14.00 12.45
C GLY A 173 -2.21 -13.59 10.99
N ARG A 174 -2.76 -12.39 10.81
CA ARG A 174 -3.39 -11.92 9.55
C ARG A 174 -2.68 -10.69 9.01
N ALA A 175 -2.40 -10.68 7.71
CA ALA A 175 -1.82 -9.56 7.00
C ALA A 175 -2.60 -9.22 5.72
N VAL A 176 -2.75 -7.92 5.44
CA VAL A 176 -3.32 -7.38 4.20
C VAL A 176 -2.21 -6.70 3.41
N ALA A 177 -1.85 -7.29 2.28
CA ALA A 177 -0.94 -6.70 1.31
C ALA A 177 -1.72 -5.66 0.48
N PHE A 178 -1.67 -4.39 0.90
CA PHE A 178 -2.44 -3.29 0.32
C PHE A 178 -1.55 -2.49 -0.64
N THR A 179 -1.75 -2.67 -1.95
CA THR A 179 -0.99 -1.91 -2.94
C THR A 179 -1.39 -0.43 -2.92
N GLN A 180 -0.40 0.46 -2.99
CA GLN A 180 -0.60 1.92 -3.03
C GLN A 180 -0.71 2.47 -4.46
N TYR A 181 -0.86 1.58 -5.44
CA TYR A 181 -1.22 1.89 -6.83
C TYR A 181 -2.71 1.63 -7.03
N PRO A 182 -3.55 2.65 -7.31
CA PRO A 182 -4.96 2.40 -7.59
C PRO A 182 -5.17 1.49 -8.79
N GLN A 183 -4.29 1.62 -9.80
CA GLN A 183 -4.30 0.88 -11.05
C GLN A 183 -3.21 -0.19 -11.05
N TYR A 184 -3.59 -1.46 -11.26
CA TYR A 184 -2.64 -2.57 -11.26
C TYR A 184 -1.77 -2.53 -12.53
N SER A 185 -0.45 -2.61 -12.36
CA SER A 185 0.49 -3.04 -13.41
C SER A 185 1.24 -4.29 -12.94
N CYS A 186 1.62 -5.18 -13.88
CA CYS A 186 2.57 -6.24 -13.55
C CYS A 186 3.97 -5.69 -13.20
N SER A 187 4.33 -4.49 -13.66
CA SER A 187 5.61 -3.84 -13.32
C SER A 187 5.63 -3.19 -11.94
N THR A 188 4.46 -2.85 -11.37
CA THR A 188 4.33 -2.21 -10.05
C THR A 188 3.82 -3.20 -9.00
N THR A 189 2.50 -3.32 -8.83
CA THR A 189 1.84 -4.23 -7.89
C THR A 189 2.26 -5.69 -8.11
N GLY A 190 2.41 -6.11 -9.37
CA GLY A 190 2.93 -7.43 -9.71
C GLY A 190 4.35 -7.68 -9.18
N SER A 191 5.27 -6.72 -9.33
CA SER A 191 6.64 -6.84 -8.81
C SER A 191 6.68 -6.81 -7.27
N SER A 192 5.90 -5.96 -6.61
CA SER A 192 5.75 -5.94 -5.15
C SER A 192 5.25 -7.28 -4.60
N LEU A 193 4.23 -7.88 -5.22
CA LEU A 193 3.68 -9.16 -4.79
C LEU A 193 4.59 -10.36 -5.14
N ASN A 194 5.33 -10.29 -6.25
CA ASN A 194 6.37 -11.27 -6.59
C ASN A 194 7.50 -11.28 -5.54
N GLU A 195 7.93 -10.10 -5.07
CA GLU A 195 8.96 -9.97 -4.04
C GLU A 195 8.44 -10.40 -2.67
N LEU A 196 7.19 -10.06 -2.32
CA LEU A 196 6.53 -10.52 -1.09
C LEU A 196 6.41 -12.06 -1.04
N TRP A 197 5.92 -12.67 -2.13
CA TRP A 197 5.84 -14.12 -2.26
C TRP A 197 7.22 -14.78 -2.15
N LYS A 198 8.24 -14.23 -2.81
CA LYS A 198 9.64 -14.68 -2.71
C LYS A 198 10.17 -14.66 -1.27
N TRP A 199 9.83 -13.65 -0.47
CA TRP A 199 10.25 -13.58 0.94
C TRP A 199 9.44 -14.49 1.86
N ARG A 200 8.12 -14.61 1.69
CA ARG A 200 7.32 -15.64 2.36
C ARG A 200 7.89 -17.03 2.10
N GLN A 201 8.24 -17.32 0.83
CA GLN A 201 8.85 -18.59 0.43
C GLN A 201 10.31 -18.78 0.90
N ARG A 202 10.97 -17.74 1.43
CA ARG A 202 12.31 -17.85 2.05
C ARG A 202 12.24 -18.04 3.56
N LEU A 203 11.29 -17.35 4.22
CA LEU A 203 11.24 -17.25 5.69
C LEU A 203 10.25 -18.25 6.31
N GLU A 204 9.16 -18.59 5.63
CA GLU A 204 8.04 -19.39 6.17
C GLU A 204 7.66 -20.61 5.31
N SER A 205 8.54 -21.06 4.41
CA SER A 205 8.33 -22.30 3.65
C SER A 205 9.27 -23.39 4.18
N PRO A 206 8.76 -24.49 4.78
CA PRO A 206 9.59 -25.60 5.30
C PRO A 206 10.55 -26.21 4.26
N THR A 207 10.22 -26.08 2.97
CA THR A 207 11.07 -26.51 1.84
C THR A 207 12.29 -25.62 1.57
N ARG A 208 12.43 -24.48 2.26
CA ARG A 208 13.51 -23.49 2.09
C ARG A 208 14.06 -22.93 3.39
N SER A 209 13.30 -22.99 4.47
CA SER A 209 13.73 -22.74 5.84
C SER A 209 13.39 -24.00 6.66
N PRO A 210 14.33 -24.94 6.85
CA PRO A 210 14.05 -26.20 7.55
C PRO A 210 13.64 -26.02 9.02
N ASP A 211 14.07 -24.91 9.63
CA ASP A 211 13.74 -24.53 11.01
C ASP A 211 12.41 -23.76 11.13
N ALA A 212 11.75 -23.43 10.01
CA ALA A 212 10.45 -22.76 10.02
C ALA A 212 9.32 -23.75 10.42
N PRO A 213 8.43 -23.37 11.37
CA PRO A 213 7.28 -24.18 11.72
C PRO A 213 6.40 -24.54 10.52
N SER A 214 5.89 -25.77 10.49
CA SER A 214 5.03 -26.29 9.43
C SER A 214 3.62 -25.68 9.41
N GLU A 215 3.20 -25.10 10.54
CA GLU A 215 1.90 -24.47 10.75
C GLU A 215 2.09 -23.03 11.28
N GLY A 216 1.03 -22.23 11.31
CA GLY A 216 1.10 -20.88 11.90
C GLY A 216 1.97 -19.89 11.12
N SER A 217 2.09 -20.03 9.79
CA SER A 217 2.60 -18.96 8.93
C SER A 217 1.59 -17.81 8.77
N ILE A 218 2.02 -16.63 8.36
CA ILE A 218 1.14 -15.46 8.15
C ILE A 218 0.02 -15.79 7.13
N GLN A 219 -1.23 -15.52 7.50
CA GLN A 219 -2.39 -15.57 6.61
C GLN A 219 -2.45 -14.28 5.80
N TRP A 220 -2.16 -14.37 4.50
CA TRP A 220 -2.12 -13.22 3.60
C TRP A 220 -3.38 -13.09 2.76
N SER A 221 -3.94 -11.88 2.74
CA SER A 221 -4.89 -11.38 1.74
C SER A 221 -4.34 -10.13 1.05
N VAL A 222 -4.94 -9.72 -0.07
CA VAL A 222 -4.39 -8.69 -0.96
C VAL A 222 -5.47 -7.73 -1.45
N ILE A 223 -5.26 -6.43 -1.27
CA ILE A 223 -5.96 -5.39 -2.01
C ILE A 223 -5.06 -5.04 -3.20
N ASP A 224 -5.31 -5.65 -4.35
CA ASP A 224 -4.41 -5.59 -5.53
C ASP A 224 -4.77 -4.51 -6.55
N ARG A 225 -5.96 -3.92 -6.50
CA ARG A 225 -6.40 -2.78 -7.34
C ARG A 225 -7.61 -2.08 -6.74
N TRP A 226 -7.78 -0.79 -7.03
CA TRP A 226 -8.89 0.04 -6.54
C TRP A 226 -9.11 1.31 -7.41
N PRO A 227 -9.09 1.22 -8.76
CA PRO A 227 -8.91 2.36 -9.65
C PRO A 227 -10.07 3.36 -9.69
N THR A 228 -11.26 2.96 -9.25
CA THR A 228 -12.50 3.76 -9.30
C THR A 228 -13.18 3.86 -7.93
N HIS A 229 -12.43 3.71 -6.83
CA HIS A 229 -12.98 3.86 -5.48
C HIS A 229 -13.58 5.28 -5.28
N PRO A 230 -14.81 5.44 -4.74
CA PRO A 230 -15.45 6.74 -4.64
C PRO A 230 -14.65 7.79 -3.85
N GLY A 231 -13.93 7.38 -2.81
CA GLY A 231 -13.10 8.27 -2.00
C GLY A 231 -11.84 8.75 -2.74
N LEU A 232 -11.22 7.88 -3.55
CA LEU A 232 -10.14 8.27 -4.47
C LEU A 232 -10.63 9.28 -5.51
N VAL A 233 -11.78 8.99 -6.13
CA VAL A 233 -12.40 9.83 -7.16
C VAL A 233 -12.80 11.20 -6.58
N ASN A 234 -13.32 11.24 -5.36
CA ASN A 234 -13.59 12.48 -4.63
C ASN A 234 -12.30 13.26 -4.35
N ALA A 235 -11.24 12.63 -3.82
CA ALA A 235 -10.00 13.30 -3.48
C ALA A 235 -9.28 13.90 -4.71
N PHE A 236 -9.30 13.22 -5.86
CA PHE A 236 -8.82 13.81 -7.12
C PHE A 236 -9.67 14.99 -7.56
N ALA A 237 -11.01 14.86 -7.55
CA ALA A 237 -11.90 15.96 -7.93
C ALA A 237 -11.74 17.19 -7.03
N GLU A 238 -11.60 17.00 -5.70
CA GLU A 238 -11.35 18.06 -4.73
C GLU A 238 -10.05 18.82 -5.00
N ASN A 239 -8.96 18.12 -5.35
CA ASN A 239 -7.69 18.77 -5.70
C ASN A 239 -7.76 19.46 -7.08
N ILE A 240 -8.45 18.88 -8.06
CA ILE A 240 -8.65 19.49 -9.40
C ILE A 240 -9.50 20.77 -9.30
N THR A 241 -10.62 20.73 -8.57
CA THR A 241 -11.46 21.92 -8.33
C THR A 241 -10.67 23.02 -7.63
N ARG A 242 -9.90 22.70 -6.59
CA ARG A 242 -9.02 23.68 -5.90
C ARG A 242 -8.00 24.32 -6.84
N THR A 243 -7.43 23.55 -7.79
CA THR A 243 -6.51 24.12 -8.80
C THR A 243 -7.26 24.96 -9.83
N LEU A 244 -8.44 24.55 -10.30
CA LEU A 244 -9.28 25.33 -11.23
C LEU A 244 -9.77 26.65 -10.62
N GLU A 245 -10.04 26.69 -9.31
CA GLU A 245 -10.38 27.91 -8.57
C GLU A 245 -9.28 28.98 -8.64
N THR A 246 -8.01 28.60 -8.87
CA THR A 246 -6.91 29.56 -9.06
C THR A 246 -6.90 30.24 -10.44
N TYR A 247 -7.71 29.80 -11.39
CA TYR A 247 -7.89 30.46 -12.69
C TYR A 247 -9.03 31.49 -12.62
N PRO A 248 -8.99 32.56 -13.44
CA PRO A 248 -10.11 33.47 -13.64
C PRO A 248 -11.40 32.72 -14.01
N GLU A 249 -12.52 33.20 -13.48
CA GLU A 249 -13.82 32.50 -13.58
C GLU A 249 -14.33 32.40 -15.03
N ASP A 250 -14.07 33.41 -15.84
CA ASP A 250 -14.45 33.51 -17.25
C ASP A 250 -13.75 32.50 -18.17
N ILE A 251 -12.54 32.03 -17.78
CA ILE A 251 -11.81 31.00 -18.54
C ILE A 251 -11.85 29.61 -17.89
N ARG A 252 -12.34 29.47 -16.65
CA ARG A 252 -12.19 28.27 -15.81
C ARG A 252 -12.69 26.98 -16.45
N ASP A 253 -13.82 27.00 -17.14
CA ASP A 253 -14.37 25.81 -17.81
C ASP A 253 -13.65 25.49 -19.15
N SER A 254 -12.82 26.40 -19.68
CA SER A 254 -12.00 26.17 -20.90
C SER A 254 -10.58 25.65 -20.63
N VAL A 255 -10.15 25.65 -19.36
CA VAL A 255 -8.88 25.04 -18.92
C VAL A 255 -8.86 23.55 -19.27
N VAL A 256 -7.79 23.07 -19.92
CA VAL A 256 -7.66 21.65 -20.30
C VAL A 256 -7.03 20.83 -19.18
N LEU A 257 -7.69 19.74 -18.80
CA LEU A 257 -7.21 18.78 -17.81
C LEU A 257 -6.35 17.69 -18.46
N LEU A 258 -5.04 17.71 -18.18
CA LEU A 258 -4.06 16.75 -18.65
C LEU A 258 -3.75 15.74 -17.54
N TYR A 259 -4.47 14.63 -17.56
CA TYR A 259 -4.23 13.50 -16.67
C TYR A 259 -2.94 12.81 -17.09
N SER A 260 -1.90 12.90 -16.27
CA SER A 260 -0.57 12.38 -16.53
C SER A 260 -0.30 11.15 -15.66
N ALA A 261 0.11 10.06 -16.29
CA ALA A 261 0.43 8.78 -15.66
C ALA A 261 1.76 8.24 -16.20
N HIS A 262 2.51 7.45 -15.43
CA HIS A 262 3.75 6.85 -15.92
C HIS A 262 3.47 5.97 -17.14
N SER A 263 4.23 6.18 -18.22
CA SER A 263 4.13 5.38 -19.42
C SER A 263 4.58 3.93 -19.17
N LEU A 264 4.19 3.01 -20.05
CA LEU A 264 4.70 1.64 -20.11
C LEU A 264 5.34 1.37 -21.47
N PRO A 265 6.41 0.54 -21.54
CA PRO A 265 6.92 0.05 -22.82
C PRO A 265 5.82 -0.69 -23.59
N MET A 266 5.74 -0.51 -24.90
CA MET A 266 4.71 -1.16 -25.71
C MET A 266 4.80 -2.70 -25.69
N SER A 267 5.96 -3.27 -25.35
CA SER A 267 6.12 -4.71 -25.09
C SER A 267 5.41 -5.19 -23.82
N VAL A 268 5.22 -4.31 -22.83
CA VAL A 268 4.42 -4.58 -21.61
C VAL A 268 2.94 -4.41 -21.92
N VAL A 269 2.55 -3.33 -22.59
CA VAL A 269 1.16 -3.08 -23.02
C VAL A 269 0.65 -4.22 -23.90
N ASN A 270 1.38 -4.59 -24.96
CA ASN A 270 0.99 -5.64 -25.91
C ASN A 270 1.06 -7.06 -25.33
N ARG A 271 1.64 -7.25 -24.13
CA ARG A 271 1.52 -8.50 -23.35
C ARG A 271 0.13 -8.65 -22.73
N GLY A 272 -0.66 -7.57 -22.71
CA GLY A 272 -1.97 -7.47 -22.08
C GLY A 272 -1.88 -7.09 -20.59
N ASP A 273 -1.10 -6.07 -20.28
CA ASP A 273 -1.07 -5.46 -18.95
C ASP A 273 -2.32 -4.58 -18.74
N PRO A 274 -3.08 -4.70 -17.63
CA PRO A 274 -4.35 -4.01 -17.45
C PRO A 274 -4.22 -2.51 -17.14
N TYR A 275 -3.02 -2.05 -16.74
CA TYR A 275 -2.78 -0.68 -16.25
C TYR A 275 -3.38 0.44 -17.13
N PRO A 276 -3.23 0.46 -18.47
CA PRO A 276 -3.76 1.55 -19.28
C PRO A 276 -5.29 1.66 -19.25
N ALA A 277 -5.98 0.53 -19.12
CA ALA A 277 -7.44 0.50 -19.02
C ALA A 277 -7.93 0.93 -17.62
N GLU A 278 -7.20 0.54 -16.56
CA GLU A 278 -7.52 0.97 -15.20
C GLU A 278 -7.24 2.46 -14.98
N VAL A 279 -6.19 3.02 -15.57
CA VAL A 279 -5.95 4.48 -15.57
C VAL A 279 -7.05 5.22 -16.33
N ALA A 280 -7.44 4.73 -17.52
CA ALA A 280 -8.56 5.31 -18.27
C ALA A 280 -9.89 5.26 -17.48
N ALA A 281 -10.12 4.19 -16.71
CA ALA A 281 -11.28 4.08 -15.83
C ALA A 281 -11.23 5.09 -14.66
N THR A 282 -10.05 5.31 -14.04
CA THR A 282 -9.87 6.37 -13.03
C THR A 282 -10.18 7.75 -13.62
N VAL A 283 -9.58 8.09 -14.77
CA VAL A 283 -9.82 9.37 -15.47
C VAL A 283 -11.30 9.59 -15.77
N TRP A 284 -11.98 8.55 -16.31
CA TRP A 284 -13.40 8.64 -16.61
C TRP A 284 -14.25 8.87 -15.36
N ALA A 285 -13.97 8.17 -14.25
CA ALA A 285 -14.70 8.35 -13.00
C ALA A 285 -14.50 9.76 -12.39
N VAL A 286 -13.29 10.32 -12.48
CA VAL A 286 -13.01 11.71 -12.05
C VAL A 286 -13.71 12.73 -12.95
N GLN A 287 -13.70 12.54 -14.27
CA GLN A 287 -14.44 13.42 -15.20
C GLN A 287 -15.96 13.36 -14.99
N GLN A 288 -16.53 12.18 -14.70
CA GLN A 288 -17.93 12.05 -14.29
C GLN A 288 -18.22 12.82 -12.99
N LYS A 289 -17.34 12.71 -11.98
CA LYS A 289 -17.45 13.44 -10.71
C LYS A 289 -17.37 14.97 -10.89
N LEU A 290 -16.58 15.45 -11.86
CA LEU A 290 -16.47 16.86 -12.26
C LEU A 290 -17.59 17.31 -13.22
N GLY A 291 -18.49 16.42 -13.63
CA GLY A 291 -19.59 16.74 -14.56
C GLY A 291 -19.16 17.06 -15.99
N HIS A 292 -17.97 16.64 -16.41
CA HIS A 292 -17.36 16.89 -17.74
C HIS A 292 -17.30 18.35 -18.19
N ARG A 293 -17.28 19.33 -17.27
CA ARG A 293 -17.18 20.77 -17.60
C ARG A 293 -15.97 21.07 -18.47
N ASN A 294 -14.80 20.62 -18.01
CA ASN A 294 -13.53 20.90 -18.65
C ASN A 294 -13.18 19.86 -19.74
N PRO A 295 -12.63 20.30 -20.89
CA PRO A 295 -11.99 19.41 -21.85
C PRO A 295 -10.77 18.71 -21.22
N TYR A 296 -10.53 17.45 -21.57
CA TYR A 296 -9.45 16.67 -20.94
C TYR A 296 -8.74 15.71 -21.91
N ARG A 297 -7.54 15.26 -21.54
CA ARG A 297 -6.82 14.14 -22.16
C ARG A 297 -6.09 13.30 -21.09
N LEU A 298 -5.90 12.02 -21.39
CA LEU A 298 -4.95 11.15 -20.72
C LEU A 298 -3.65 11.13 -21.55
N VAL A 299 -2.54 11.42 -20.89
CA VAL A 299 -1.17 11.49 -21.42
C VAL A 299 -0.22 10.70 -20.51
N TRP A 300 0.96 10.37 -21.02
CA TRP A 300 1.89 9.50 -20.33
C TRP A 300 3.26 10.15 -20.17
N GLN A 301 3.92 9.94 -19.03
CA GLN A 301 5.20 10.57 -18.69
C GLN A 301 6.32 9.55 -18.43
N SER A 302 7.52 10.04 -18.17
CA SER A 302 8.67 9.26 -17.68
C SER A 302 9.17 8.14 -18.62
N GLN A 303 8.98 8.28 -19.95
CA GLN A 303 9.57 7.39 -20.95
C GLN A 303 11.11 7.34 -20.80
N VAL A 304 11.70 6.14 -20.78
CA VAL A 304 13.16 5.96 -20.74
C VAL A 304 13.69 5.01 -21.81
N GLY A 305 14.78 5.42 -22.48
CA GLY A 305 15.49 4.62 -23.48
C GLY A 305 14.80 4.58 -24.86
N PRO A 306 15.42 3.87 -25.83
CA PRO A 306 15.06 3.95 -27.26
C PRO A 306 13.94 3.00 -27.69
N SER A 307 13.28 2.31 -26.76
CA SER A 307 12.13 1.43 -27.08
C SER A 307 10.87 2.25 -27.38
N ALA A 308 9.86 1.63 -27.98
CA ALA A 308 8.53 2.24 -28.09
C ALA A 308 7.79 2.18 -26.74
N TRP A 309 7.16 3.28 -26.35
CA TRP A 309 6.36 3.44 -25.13
C TRP A 309 4.94 3.91 -25.47
N LEU A 310 4.02 3.76 -24.50
CA LEU A 310 2.64 4.22 -24.62
C LEU A 310 2.57 5.75 -24.67
N GLY A 311 2.02 6.31 -25.74
CA GLY A 311 1.86 7.75 -25.96
C GLY A 311 0.40 8.23 -25.89
N ALA A 312 0.13 9.53 -26.00
CA ALA A 312 1.08 10.63 -26.24
C ALA A 312 1.92 10.98 -24.99
N GLN A 313 3.14 11.48 -25.19
CA GLN A 313 4.03 11.87 -24.10
C GLN A 313 3.62 13.22 -23.49
N THR A 314 3.66 13.38 -22.17
CA THR A 314 3.27 14.62 -21.47
C THR A 314 4.15 15.80 -21.85
N ALA A 315 5.48 15.61 -21.85
CA ALA A 315 6.47 16.62 -22.23
C ALA A 315 6.36 17.05 -23.72
N GLU A 316 5.86 16.19 -24.60
CA GLU A 316 5.55 16.58 -25.98
C GLU A 316 4.18 17.28 -26.07
N THR A 317 3.19 16.82 -25.29
CA THR A 317 1.80 17.27 -25.42
C THR A 317 1.62 18.71 -24.93
N VAL A 318 2.27 19.09 -23.82
CA VAL A 318 2.15 20.43 -23.24
C VAL A 318 2.64 21.53 -24.22
N PRO A 319 3.88 21.52 -24.74
CA PRO A 319 4.32 22.48 -25.75
C PRO A 319 3.50 22.42 -27.05
N ASN A 320 3.00 21.24 -27.45
CA ASN A 320 2.18 21.09 -28.66
C ASN A 320 0.73 21.60 -28.50
N LEU A 321 0.24 21.81 -27.28
CA LEU A 321 -1.01 22.51 -26.99
C LEU A 321 -0.80 24.03 -26.92
N ILE A 322 0.29 24.47 -26.27
CA ILE A 322 0.67 25.89 -26.19
C ILE A 322 0.91 26.48 -27.58
N LYS A 323 1.61 25.75 -28.47
CA LYS A 323 1.79 26.10 -29.90
C LYS A 323 0.48 26.18 -30.71
N LYS A 324 -0.63 25.66 -30.18
CA LYS A 324 -1.98 25.76 -30.76
C LYS A 324 -2.86 26.81 -30.07
N GLY A 325 -2.29 27.59 -29.16
CA GLY A 325 -2.99 28.63 -28.39
C GLY A 325 -3.59 28.18 -27.06
N GLN A 326 -3.62 26.87 -26.75
CA GLN A 326 -4.10 26.39 -25.46
C GLN A 326 -2.98 26.51 -24.41
N LYS A 327 -2.97 27.64 -23.70
CA LYS A 327 -2.00 27.94 -22.63
C LYS A 327 -2.48 27.51 -21.24
N ASP A 328 -3.80 27.50 -21.04
CA ASP A 328 -4.44 27.18 -19.77
C ASP A 328 -4.61 25.65 -19.62
N LEU A 329 -3.70 25.04 -18.85
CA LEU A 329 -3.57 23.59 -18.67
C LEU A 329 -3.40 23.23 -17.19
N VAL A 330 -4.13 22.22 -16.69
CA VAL A 330 -3.86 21.60 -15.38
C VAL A 330 -3.32 20.19 -15.57
N LEU A 331 -2.17 19.89 -14.98
CA LEU A 331 -1.53 18.57 -14.98
C LEU A 331 -1.92 17.80 -13.71
N ILE A 332 -2.54 16.62 -13.88
CA ILE A 332 -3.05 15.79 -12.78
C ILE A 332 -2.21 14.51 -12.66
N PRO A 333 -1.49 14.25 -11.55
CA PRO A 333 -0.77 12.99 -11.32
C PRO A 333 -1.76 11.88 -10.97
N ILE A 334 -2.35 11.22 -11.98
CA ILE A 334 -3.54 10.36 -11.80
C ILE A 334 -3.25 8.93 -11.32
N ALA A 335 -1.99 8.50 -11.41
CA ALA A 335 -1.56 7.13 -11.13
C ALA A 335 -0.64 6.95 -9.91
N PHE A 336 -0.39 8.03 -9.16
CA PHE A 336 0.38 8.03 -7.91
C PHE A 336 -0.30 8.91 -6.86
N THR A 337 -0.21 8.50 -5.59
CA THR A 337 -1.00 9.06 -4.48
C THR A 337 -0.27 10.10 -3.65
N SER A 338 1.04 10.24 -3.82
CA SER A 338 1.90 11.13 -3.04
C SER A 338 2.96 11.77 -3.92
N ASP A 339 3.48 12.92 -3.50
CA ASP A 339 4.59 13.54 -4.23
C ASP A 339 5.85 12.67 -4.26
N HIS A 340 6.54 12.74 -5.39
CA HIS A 340 7.70 11.93 -5.77
C HIS A 340 8.54 12.73 -6.80
N ILE A 341 9.67 12.19 -7.28
CA ILE A 341 10.56 12.93 -8.18
C ILE A 341 9.87 13.28 -9.52
N GLU A 342 8.92 12.46 -9.95
CA GLU A 342 8.18 12.66 -11.19
C GLU A 342 7.05 13.71 -11.09
N THR A 343 6.66 14.14 -9.88
CA THR A 343 5.85 15.37 -9.71
C THR A 343 6.72 16.58 -9.44
N LEU A 344 7.63 16.50 -8.46
CA LEU A 344 8.42 17.62 -7.96
C LEU A 344 9.58 18.04 -8.87
N TYR A 345 9.98 17.21 -9.84
CA TYR A 345 11.01 17.51 -10.84
C TYR A 345 10.46 17.45 -12.26
N GLU A 346 9.98 16.28 -12.72
CA GLU A 346 9.59 16.11 -14.12
C GLU A 346 8.43 17.03 -14.50
N ILE A 347 7.39 17.14 -13.67
CA ILE A 347 6.31 18.11 -13.91
C ILE A 347 6.71 19.54 -13.49
N ASP A 348 7.06 19.75 -12.21
CA ASP A 348 7.21 21.12 -11.67
C ASP A 348 8.45 21.87 -12.16
N LYS A 349 9.52 21.19 -12.61
CA LYS A 349 10.81 21.80 -13.01
C LYS A 349 11.21 21.58 -14.47
N GLU A 350 10.84 20.45 -15.08
CA GLU A 350 11.06 20.21 -16.51
C GLU A 350 9.82 20.71 -17.29
N VAL A 351 8.65 20.05 -17.20
CA VAL A 351 7.48 20.34 -18.07
C VAL A 351 6.85 21.73 -17.86
N ILE A 352 6.65 22.21 -16.63
CA ILE A 352 6.05 23.54 -16.40
C ILE A 352 7.02 24.67 -16.78
N HIS A 353 8.32 24.47 -16.61
CA HIS A 353 9.33 25.44 -17.02
C HIS A 353 9.42 25.55 -18.55
N GLU A 354 9.47 24.43 -19.27
CA GLU A 354 9.42 24.38 -20.74
C GLU A 354 8.10 24.95 -21.29
N ALA A 355 7.00 24.82 -20.54
CA ALA A 355 5.72 25.43 -20.89
C ALA A 355 5.78 26.97 -20.83
N ASP A 356 6.38 27.53 -19.78
CA ASP A 356 6.54 28.98 -19.64
C ASP A 356 7.55 29.55 -20.65
N GLU A 357 8.63 28.83 -20.98
CA GLU A 357 9.52 29.19 -22.11
C GLU A 357 8.81 29.13 -23.47
N ALA A 358 7.87 28.20 -23.65
CA ALA A 358 6.96 28.17 -24.81
C ALA A 358 5.87 29.27 -24.75
N GLY A 359 5.86 30.10 -23.71
CA GLY A 359 4.93 31.20 -23.51
C GLY A 359 3.60 30.79 -22.90
N ALA A 360 3.55 29.88 -21.91
CA ALA A 360 2.32 29.65 -21.14
C ALA A 360 1.96 30.81 -20.20
N ASP A 361 2.96 31.60 -19.76
CA ASP A 361 2.79 32.79 -18.92
C ASP A 361 2.20 32.48 -17.51
N GLY A 362 2.62 31.36 -16.88
CA GLY A 362 2.15 30.93 -15.55
C GLY A 362 0.78 30.25 -15.54
N ARG A 363 0.32 29.78 -16.71
CA ARG A 363 -1.00 29.17 -16.92
C ARG A 363 -1.01 27.64 -17.03
N VAL A 364 0.16 27.00 -17.06
CA VAL A 364 0.27 25.56 -16.76
C VAL A 364 0.47 25.39 -15.26
N ARG A 365 -0.36 24.56 -14.63
CA ARG A 365 -0.31 24.31 -13.18
C ARG A 365 -0.46 22.83 -12.88
N ARG A 366 0.12 22.35 -11.77
CA ARG A 366 -0.08 20.97 -11.31
C ARG A 366 -1.19 20.91 -10.25
N ALA A 367 -2.03 19.89 -10.31
CA ALA A 367 -2.95 19.55 -9.23
C ALA A 367 -2.20 18.86 -8.08
N GLU A 368 -2.52 19.22 -6.83
CA GLU A 368 -1.84 18.68 -5.65
C GLU A 368 -1.94 17.14 -5.60
N SER A 369 -0.84 16.47 -5.24
CA SER A 369 -0.84 15.02 -4.95
C SER A 369 -1.72 14.74 -3.72
N LEU A 370 -2.28 13.52 -3.61
CA LEU A 370 -3.27 13.24 -2.55
C LEU A 370 -2.68 13.32 -1.13
N ASN A 371 -1.39 13.02 -0.96
CA ASN A 371 -0.56 13.37 0.21
C ASN A 371 -1.28 13.12 1.56
N GLY A 372 -1.55 14.17 2.34
CA GLY A 372 -2.24 14.11 3.64
C GLY A 372 -3.76 14.34 3.56
N SER A 373 -4.39 14.21 2.39
CA SER A 373 -5.82 14.45 2.21
C SER A 373 -6.64 13.51 3.10
N LYS A 374 -7.50 14.10 3.94
CA LYS A 374 -8.40 13.36 4.84
C LYS A 374 -9.42 12.53 4.05
N THR A 375 -9.87 13.03 2.90
CA THR A 375 -10.74 12.30 1.96
C THR A 375 -10.04 11.04 1.45
N PHE A 376 -8.76 11.15 1.09
CA PHE A 376 -7.96 10.02 0.61
C PHE A 376 -7.65 9.01 1.73
N ILE A 377 -7.26 9.46 2.93
CA ILE A 377 -7.02 8.59 4.09
C ILE A 377 -8.31 7.85 4.49
N GLY A 378 -9.46 8.53 4.44
CA GLY A 378 -10.78 7.90 4.60
C GLY A 378 -11.08 6.86 3.53
N ALA A 379 -10.68 7.09 2.27
CA ALA A 379 -10.80 6.14 1.18
C ALA A 379 -9.98 4.85 1.40
N LEU A 380 -8.73 4.99 1.88
CA LEU A 380 -7.88 3.86 2.25
C LEU A 380 -8.51 3.03 3.38
N ALA A 381 -9.07 3.70 4.39
CA ALA A 381 -9.75 3.02 5.50
C ALA A 381 -11.05 2.32 5.06
N ASP A 382 -11.83 2.92 4.17
CA ASP A 382 -13.04 2.31 3.60
C ASP A 382 -12.73 1.08 2.74
N LEU A 383 -11.69 1.15 1.90
CA LEU A 383 -11.16 0.01 1.13
C LEU A 383 -10.74 -1.14 2.05
N ALA A 384 -9.92 -0.87 3.06
CA ALA A 384 -9.46 -1.87 4.00
C ALA A 384 -10.61 -2.45 4.86
N SER A 385 -11.56 -1.60 5.27
CA SER A 385 -12.75 -2.01 6.02
C SER A 385 -13.64 -2.94 5.22
N SER A 386 -13.88 -2.62 3.94
CA SER A 386 -14.66 -3.40 3.00
C SER A 386 -14.00 -4.75 2.69
N HIS A 387 -12.68 -4.76 2.48
CA HIS A 387 -11.88 -5.98 2.26
C HIS A 387 -11.92 -6.92 3.47
N LEU A 388 -11.70 -6.39 4.69
CA LEU A 388 -11.74 -7.19 5.92
C LEU A 388 -13.15 -7.74 6.22
N LYS A 389 -14.22 -7.04 5.78
CA LYS A 389 -15.61 -7.47 5.95
C LYS A 389 -16.12 -8.41 4.85
N SER A 390 -15.53 -8.40 3.64
CA SER A 390 -15.98 -9.27 2.54
C SER A 390 -15.47 -10.71 2.66
N GLY A 391 -14.31 -10.90 3.27
CA GLY A 391 -13.61 -12.19 3.29
C GLY A 391 -12.98 -12.60 1.94
N GLU A 392 -13.02 -11.73 0.91
CA GLU A 392 -12.32 -12.01 -0.35
C GLU A 392 -10.80 -11.93 -0.15
N ILE A 393 -10.06 -12.97 -0.57
CA ILE A 393 -8.60 -13.04 -0.37
C ILE A 393 -7.86 -12.09 -1.33
N CYS A 394 -8.37 -11.89 -2.55
CA CYS A 394 -7.87 -10.95 -3.56
C CYS A 394 -8.94 -10.69 -4.64
N SER A 395 -8.78 -9.66 -5.48
CA SER A 395 -9.78 -9.36 -6.52
C SER A 395 -9.89 -10.48 -7.59
N ARG A 396 -11.04 -10.55 -8.27
CA ARG A 396 -11.28 -11.54 -9.34
C ARG A 396 -10.29 -11.40 -10.52
N GLN A 397 -9.84 -10.19 -10.81
CA GLN A 397 -8.80 -9.93 -11.82
C GLN A 397 -7.43 -10.48 -11.39
N MET A 398 -7.20 -10.70 -10.10
CA MET A 398 -5.97 -11.30 -9.61
C MET A 398 -5.79 -12.76 -10.06
N GLY A 399 -6.88 -13.48 -10.39
CA GLY A 399 -6.80 -14.81 -10.99
C GLY A 399 -6.36 -14.82 -12.46
N LEU A 400 -6.53 -13.72 -13.18
CA LEU A 400 -6.15 -13.61 -14.59
C LEU A 400 -4.67 -13.23 -14.73
N ARG A 401 -3.91 -13.99 -15.53
CA ARG A 401 -2.59 -13.55 -16.05
C ARG A 401 -2.81 -12.75 -17.33
N CYS A 402 -1.93 -11.79 -17.62
CA CYS A 402 -1.87 -11.13 -18.93
C CYS A 402 -1.80 -12.20 -20.05
N PRO A 403 -2.57 -12.09 -21.14
CA PRO A 403 -2.58 -13.10 -22.22
C PRO A 403 -1.21 -13.51 -22.76
N GLY A 404 -0.24 -12.59 -22.84
CA GLY A 404 1.14 -12.87 -23.26
C GLY A 404 2.10 -13.33 -22.16
N CYS A 405 1.62 -13.62 -20.94
CA CYS A 405 2.47 -13.91 -19.78
C CYS A 405 3.05 -15.34 -19.82
N LYS A 406 4.37 -15.45 -19.96
CA LYS A 406 5.14 -16.70 -19.87
C LYS A 406 5.90 -16.86 -18.54
N SER A 407 5.54 -16.08 -17.52
CA SER A 407 6.20 -16.11 -16.20
C SER A 407 5.51 -17.09 -15.28
N GLU A 408 6.21 -18.16 -14.92
CA GLU A 408 5.73 -19.15 -13.95
C GLU A 408 5.77 -18.61 -12.50
N ARG A 409 6.70 -17.71 -12.17
CA ARG A 409 6.64 -16.93 -10.92
C ARG A 409 5.29 -16.23 -10.77
N CYS A 410 4.78 -15.60 -11.84
CA CYS A 410 3.46 -14.94 -11.82
C CYS A 410 2.28 -15.94 -11.79
N LEU A 411 2.49 -17.23 -12.04
CA LEU A 411 1.46 -18.26 -11.86
C LEU A 411 1.46 -18.79 -10.42
N GLU A 412 2.63 -19.12 -9.88
CA GLU A 412 2.80 -19.59 -8.50
C GLU A 412 2.37 -18.52 -7.50
N GLN A 413 2.77 -17.27 -7.73
CA GLN A 413 2.38 -16.11 -6.93
C GLN A 413 0.85 -15.91 -6.94
N LYS A 414 0.18 -15.95 -8.10
CA LYS A 414 -1.29 -15.85 -8.18
C LYS A 414 -1.99 -17.04 -7.51
N ARG A 415 -1.50 -18.27 -7.71
CA ARG A 415 -2.03 -19.49 -7.04
C ARG A 415 -1.96 -19.40 -5.51
N PHE A 416 -0.89 -18.83 -4.97
CA PHE A 416 -0.72 -18.62 -3.53
C PHE A 416 -1.74 -17.61 -2.96
N PHE A 417 -1.85 -16.43 -3.55
CA PHE A 417 -2.77 -15.39 -3.06
C PHE A 417 -4.25 -15.68 -3.36
N MET A 418 -4.57 -16.55 -4.32
CA MET A 418 -5.92 -17.11 -4.50
C MET A 418 -6.25 -18.30 -3.57
N GLY A 419 -5.33 -18.74 -2.71
CA GLY A 419 -5.52 -19.93 -1.85
C GLY A 419 -5.51 -21.28 -2.59
N GLN A 420 -5.45 -21.30 -3.92
CA GLN A 420 -5.44 -22.52 -4.74
C GLN A 420 -4.19 -23.39 -4.52
N GLY A 421 -3.09 -22.79 -4.05
CA GLY A 421 -1.94 -23.52 -3.53
C GLY A 421 -1.92 -23.51 -2.01
N LYS A 422 -2.66 -24.43 -1.37
CA LYS A 422 -2.62 -24.79 0.07
C LYS A 422 -2.16 -23.65 1.01
N GLN A 423 -3.07 -22.72 1.33
CA GLN A 423 -3.00 -22.04 2.62
C GLN A 423 -3.41 -23.03 3.71
N ASP A 424 -2.50 -23.96 4.06
CA ASP A 424 -2.76 -25.02 5.04
C ASP A 424 -2.91 -24.44 6.47
N ASN A 425 -4.14 -24.07 6.80
CA ASN A 425 -4.67 -23.90 8.16
C ASN A 425 -6.16 -24.27 8.10
N ALA A 426 -6.52 -25.48 8.54
CA ALA A 426 -7.85 -26.05 8.32
C ALA A 426 -8.92 -25.46 9.27
N ALA A 427 -9.51 -24.30 8.94
CA ALA A 427 -10.64 -23.71 9.67
C ALA A 427 -11.52 -22.70 8.89
N VAL A 428 -11.82 -22.94 7.61
CA VAL A 428 -12.99 -22.32 6.96
C VAL A 428 -13.77 -23.41 6.23
N THR A 429 -14.99 -23.68 6.69
CA THR A 429 -15.95 -24.56 6.00
C THR A 429 -16.97 -23.71 5.26
N LEU A 430 -17.51 -24.25 4.16
CA LEU A 430 -18.45 -23.64 3.20
C LEU A 430 -19.52 -22.74 3.83
#